data_AF-A0A1C5FVX1-F1
#
_entry.id   AF-A0A1C5FVX1-F1
#
_cell.length_a   1.000
_cell.length_b   1.000
_cell.length_c   1.000
_cell.angle_alpha   90.00
_cell.angle_beta   90.00
_cell.angle_gamma   90.00
#
_symmetry.space_group_name_H-M   'P 1'
#
loop_
_entity.id
_entity.type
_entity.pdbx_description
1 polymer ?
#
loop_
_entity_poly.entity_id
_entity_poly.type
_entity_poly.pdbx_seq_one_letter_code
_entity_poly.pdbx_strand_id
1 'polypeptide(L)'
;MSETKLRDYLNRVTTDLHRTRQRLREVEAKQREPIAIVAMSCRFPGGVSSPEELWRMVADGADGLSPFPKDRGWHEEVYNPDPDSQGTSYVNEGGFLHDAAQFDPVFFGISPREALA
;
A
#
# COMPACT_ATOMS: atom_id res chain seq x y z
N MET A 1 -21.85 55.13 -27.97
CA MET A 1 -21.80 53.67 -28.23
C MET A 1 -23.22 53.21 -28.54
N SER A 2 -23.44 52.36 -29.54
CA SER A 2 -24.78 51.79 -29.75
C SER A 2 -25.07 50.73 -28.68
N GLU A 3 -26.34 50.60 -28.30
CA GLU A 3 -26.84 49.62 -27.33
C GLU A 3 -26.40 48.18 -27.66
N THR A 4 -26.34 47.84 -28.96
CA THR A 4 -25.84 46.55 -29.45
C THR A 4 -24.37 46.31 -29.09
N LYS A 5 -23.49 47.30 -29.29
CA LYS A 5 -22.06 47.17 -28.93
C LYS A 5 -21.86 46.99 -27.43
N LEU A 6 -22.70 47.63 -26.61
CA LEU A 6 -22.64 47.49 -25.16
C LEU A 6 -23.08 46.08 -24.72
N ARG A 7 -24.16 45.55 -25.31
CA ARG A 7 -24.62 44.17 -25.06
C ARG A 7 -23.60 43.12 -25.47
N ASP A 8 -23.01 43.26 -26.66
CA ASP A 8 -21.99 42.33 -27.15
C ASP A 8 -20.75 42.33 -26.25
N TYR A 9 -20.32 43.51 -25.80
CA TYR A 9 -19.21 43.63 -24.87
C TYR A 9 -19.51 42.99 -23.52
N LEU A 10 -20.70 43.27 -22.95
CA LEU A 10 -21.14 42.66 -21.69
C LEU A 10 -21.18 41.13 -21.79
N ASN A 11 -21.79 40.57 -22.84
CA ASN A 11 -21.86 39.12 -23.06
C ASN A 11 -20.46 38.48 -23.14
N ARG A 12 -19.52 39.14 -23.82
CA ARG A 12 -18.14 38.67 -23.90
C ARG A 12 -17.46 38.67 -22.53
N VAL A 13 -17.56 39.78 -21.79
CA VAL A 13 -16.95 39.91 -20.45
C VAL A 13 -17.53 38.91 -19.46
N THR A 14 -18.85 38.68 -19.46
CA THR A 14 -19.46 37.67 -18.58
C THR A 14 -18.99 36.25 -18.93
N THR A 15 -18.82 35.95 -20.22
CA THR A 15 -18.33 34.64 -20.67
C THR A 15 -16.87 34.42 -20.26
N ASP A 16 -16.02 35.42 -20.46
CA ASP A 16 -14.61 35.35 -20.09
C ASP A 16 -14.42 35.24 -18.57
N LEU A 17 -15.23 35.97 -17.78
CA LEU A 17 -15.25 35.86 -16.33
C LEU A 17 -15.68 34.46 -15.86
N HIS A 18 -16.73 33.91 -16.48
CA HIS A 18 -17.21 32.57 -16.15
C HIS A 18 -16.13 31.51 -16.43
N ARG A 19 -15.50 31.56 -17.62
CA ARG A 19 -14.41 30.67 -18.01
C ARG A 19 -13.21 30.78 -17.06
N THR A 20 -12.83 31.99 -16.66
CA THR A 20 -11.70 32.22 -15.76
C THR A 20 -11.99 31.66 -14.37
N ARG A 21 -13.19 31.89 -13.84
CA ARG A 21 -13.63 31.31 -12.55
C ARG A 21 -13.67 29.80 -12.58
N GLN A 22 -14.14 29.21 -13.68
CA GLN A 22 -14.16 27.75 -13.82
C GLN A 22 -12.75 27.17 -13.84
N ARG A 23 -11.82 27.76 -14.59
CA ARG A 23 -10.41 27.35 -14.59
C ARG A 23 -9.76 27.43 -13.22
N LEU A 24 -10.02 28.49 -12.46
CA LEU A 24 -9.51 28.61 -11.09
C LEU A 24 -10.04 27.48 -10.21
N ARG A 25 -11.36 27.22 -10.27
CA ARG A 25 -11.97 26.11 -9.52
C ARG A 25 -11.40 24.75 -9.91
N GLU A 26 -11.15 24.51 -11.20
CA GLU A 26 -10.54 23.27 -11.66
C GLU A 26 -9.10 23.10 -11.16
N VAL A 27 -8.32 24.17 -11.13
CA VAL A 27 -6.95 24.15 -10.57
C VAL A 27 -6.99 23.89 -9.07
N GLU A 28 -7.86 24.58 -8.33
CA GLU A 28 -8.05 24.38 -6.89
C GLU A 28 -8.58 22.98 -6.57
N ALA A 29 -9.52 22.48 -7.36
CA ALA A 29 -10.10 21.14 -7.20
C ALA A 29 -9.07 20.06 -7.49
N LYS A 30 -8.25 20.20 -8.55
CA LYS A 30 -7.15 19.25 -8.83
C LYS A 30 -6.13 19.19 -7.70
N GLN A 31 -5.83 20.33 -7.06
CA GLN A 31 -4.91 20.34 -5.92
C GLN A 31 -5.49 19.68 -4.66
N ARG A 32 -6.81 19.59 -4.56
CA ARG A 32 -7.53 19.02 -3.41
C ARG A 32 -8.35 17.79 -3.78
N GLU A 33 -8.02 17.16 -4.90
CA GLU A 33 -8.75 16.02 -5.40
C GLU A 33 -8.54 14.84 -4.45
N PRO A 34 -9.60 14.30 -3.81
CA PRO A 34 -9.46 13.15 -2.94
C PRO A 34 -8.96 11.93 -3.73
N ILE A 35 -8.02 11.19 -3.16
CA ILE A 35 -7.52 9.96 -3.77
C ILE A 35 -8.38 8.80 -3.30
N ALA A 36 -9.02 8.11 -4.25
CA ALA A 36 -9.81 6.92 -3.97
C ALA A 36 -8.89 5.68 -3.83
N ILE A 37 -9.07 4.93 -2.73
CA ILE A 37 -8.50 3.58 -2.60
C ILE A 37 -9.46 2.63 -3.32
N VAL A 38 -9.09 2.19 -4.51
CA VAL A 38 -9.97 1.36 -5.38
C VAL A 38 -9.74 -0.15 -5.22
N ALA A 39 -8.62 -0.55 -4.63
CA ALA A 39 -8.27 -1.94 -4.37
C ALA A 39 -7.22 -2.04 -3.25
N MET A 40 -7.13 -3.21 -2.62
CA MET A 40 -6.12 -3.56 -1.64
C MET A 40 -5.71 -5.04 -1.82
N SER A 41 -4.47 -5.36 -1.47
CA SER A 41 -3.97 -6.74 -1.37
C SER A 41 -2.92 -6.79 -0.25
N CYS A 42 -2.76 -7.95 0.38
CA CYS A 42 -1.78 -8.10 1.45
C CYS A 42 -1.30 -9.54 1.64
N ARG A 43 -0.17 -9.67 2.35
CA ARG A 43 0.33 -10.89 2.98
C ARG A 43 0.80 -10.49 4.38
N PHE A 44 0.25 -11.11 5.41
CA PHE A 44 0.56 -10.83 6.81
C PHE A 44 0.81 -12.14 7.60
N PRO A 45 1.41 -12.05 8.81
CA PRO A 45 1.52 -13.19 9.72
C PRO A 45 0.16 -13.83 10.05
N GLY A 46 0.18 -15.06 10.57
CA GLY A 46 -1.04 -15.82 10.83
C GLY A 46 -1.72 -16.38 9.57
N GLY A 47 -0.98 -16.47 8.45
CA GLY A 47 -1.49 -17.02 7.19
C GLY A 47 -2.43 -16.09 6.42
N VAL A 48 -2.48 -14.81 6.76
CA VAL A 48 -3.35 -13.83 6.12
C VAL A 48 -2.86 -13.49 4.72
N SER A 49 -3.72 -13.74 3.74
CA SER A 49 -3.44 -13.60 2.30
C SER A 49 -4.45 -12.70 1.57
N SER A 50 -5.40 -12.10 2.29
CA SER A 50 -6.31 -11.11 1.74
C SER A 50 -6.74 -10.06 2.77
N PRO A 51 -7.23 -8.88 2.34
CA PRO A 51 -7.82 -7.89 3.24
C PRO A 51 -8.98 -8.45 4.09
N GLU A 52 -9.78 -9.37 3.53
CA GLU A 52 -10.88 -10.02 4.24
C GLU A 52 -10.39 -10.98 5.33
N GLU A 53 -9.27 -11.67 5.09
CA GLU A 53 -8.63 -12.51 6.10
C GLU A 53 -7.99 -11.67 7.21
N LEU A 54 -7.36 -10.55 6.86
CA LEU A 54 -6.88 -9.59 7.84
C LEU A 54 -8.02 -9.07 8.71
N TRP A 55 -9.13 -8.69 8.08
CA TRP A 55 -10.29 -8.19 8.81
C TRP A 55 -10.85 -9.23 9.78
N ARG A 56 -10.97 -10.49 9.34
CA ARG A 56 -11.40 -11.60 10.22
C ARG A 56 -10.46 -11.78 11.40
N MET A 57 -9.15 -11.84 11.16
CA MET A 57 -8.14 -11.98 12.21
C MET A 57 -8.26 -10.86 13.27
N VAL A 58 -8.38 -9.61 12.83
CA VAL A 58 -8.52 -8.46 13.74
C VAL A 58 -9.86 -8.49 14.48
N ALA A 59 -10.96 -8.81 13.80
CA ALA A 59 -12.30 -8.86 14.39
C ALA A 59 -12.42 -9.98 15.43
N ASP A 60 -11.76 -11.12 15.18
CA ASP A 60 -11.73 -12.28 16.08
C ASP A 60 -10.68 -12.12 17.20
N GLY A 61 -9.85 -11.06 17.14
CA GLY A 61 -8.77 -10.81 18.10
C GLY A 61 -7.67 -11.87 18.08
N ALA A 62 -7.47 -12.51 16.93
CA ALA A 62 -6.48 -13.58 16.77
C ALA A 62 -5.04 -13.04 16.68
N ASP A 63 -4.09 -13.83 17.18
CA ASP A 63 -2.66 -13.51 17.15
C ASP A 63 -1.95 -14.27 16.02
N GLY A 64 -1.09 -13.58 15.28
CA GLY A 64 -0.31 -14.09 14.16
C GLY A 64 1.14 -14.41 14.52
N LEU A 65 1.52 -14.29 15.79
CA LEU A 65 2.83 -14.70 16.28
C LEU A 65 3.01 -16.22 16.17
N SER A 66 4.22 -16.62 15.81
CA SER A 66 4.62 -18.01 15.72
C SER A 66 6.10 -18.15 16.09
N PRO A 67 6.56 -19.37 16.41
CA PRO A 67 8.00 -19.63 16.51
C PRO A 67 8.73 -19.33 15.21
N PHE A 68 10.04 -19.15 15.31
CA PHE A 68 10.91 -18.89 14.17
C PHE A 68 10.75 -19.95 13.06
N PRO A 69 10.58 -19.54 11.78
CA PRO A 69 10.43 -20.49 10.68
C PRO A 69 11.69 -21.34 10.48
N LYS A 70 11.49 -22.64 10.26
CA LYS A 70 12.59 -23.63 10.15
C LYS A 70 13.19 -23.71 8.74
N ASP A 71 12.57 -23.06 7.76
CA ASP A 71 12.86 -23.17 6.34
C ASP A 71 13.72 -22.01 5.80
N ARG A 72 14.35 -21.24 6.70
CA ARG A 72 15.04 -19.99 6.35
C ARG A 72 16.55 -20.03 6.52
N GLY A 73 17.12 -21.19 6.85
CA GLY A 73 18.57 -21.38 7.00
C GLY A 73 19.17 -20.64 8.21
N TRP A 74 18.40 -20.51 9.30
CA TRP A 74 18.85 -19.83 10.51
C TRP A 74 19.92 -20.67 11.21
N HIS A 75 20.84 -20.01 11.90
CA HIS A 75 21.82 -20.72 12.73
C HIS A 75 21.10 -21.39 13.91
N GLU A 76 21.58 -22.56 14.34
CA GLU A 76 20.96 -23.32 15.44
C GLU A 76 20.95 -22.54 16.78
N GLU A 77 21.86 -21.57 16.94
CA GLU A 77 22.06 -20.77 18.15
C GLU A 77 21.35 -19.41 18.13
N VAL A 78 20.39 -19.19 17.23
CA VAL A 78 19.70 -17.89 17.15
C VAL A 78 18.95 -17.54 18.44
N TYR A 79 18.62 -18.51 19.30
CA TYR A 79 17.99 -18.26 20.59
C TYR A 79 18.94 -18.50 21.78
N ASN A 80 19.07 -17.50 22.65
CA ASN A 80 19.69 -17.64 23.97
C ASN A 80 18.88 -16.85 25.01
N PRO A 81 18.43 -17.47 26.11
CA PRO A 81 17.68 -16.76 27.15
C PRO A 81 18.47 -15.67 27.88
N ASP A 82 19.81 -15.66 27.79
CA ASP A 82 20.67 -14.60 28.33
C ASP A 82 20.67 -13.35 27.42
N PRO A 83 20.08 -12.22 27.86
CA PRO A 83 20.05 -10.99 27.06
C PRO A 83 21.43 -10.39 26.77
N ASP A 84 22.45 -10.74 27.57
CA ASP A 84 23.81 -10.26 27.39
C ASP A 84 24.61 -11.14 26.39
N SER A 85 24.03 -12.25 25.92
CA SER A 85 24.66 -13.11 24.94
C SER A 85 24.64 -12.50 23.53
N GLN A 86 25.81 -12.04 23.08
CA GLN A 86 25.96 -11.41 21.77
C GLN A 86 25.68 -12.38 20.61
N GLY A 87 25.01 -11.88 19.58
CA GLY A 87 24.72 -12.64 18.35
C GLY A 87 23.49 -13.55 18.45
N THR A 88 22.75 -13.49 19.55
CA THR A 88 21.56 -14.30 19.82
C THR A 88 20.35 -13.43 20.13
N SER A 89 19.17 -14.03 20.11
CA SER A 89 17.90 -13.43 20.53
C SER A 89 17.38 -14.12 21.78
N TYR A 90 16.95 -13.36 22.78
CA TYR A 90 16.24 -13.90 23.94
C TYR A 90 14.73 -14.11 23.69
N VAL A 91 14.25 -13.76 22.50
CA VAL A 91 12.88 -14.03 22.02
C VAL A 91 12.93 -15.03 20.87
N ASN A 92 12.06 -16.05 20.89
CA ASN A 92 11.97 -17.10 19.87
C ASN A 92 10.65 -17.08 19.08
N GLU A 93 9.81 -16.07 19.27
CA GLU A 93 8.53 -15.89 18.60
C GLU A 93 8.47 -14.53 17.86
N GLY A 94 7.69 -14.49 16.77
CA GLY A 94 7.54 -13.32 15.92
C GLY A 94 6.45 -13.48 14.88
N GLY A 95 6.10 -12.38 14.21
CA GLY A 95 5.16 -12.40 13.08
C GLY A 95 5.90 -12.69 11.79
N PHE A 96 5.69 -13.88 11.21
CA PHE A 96 6.37 -14.31 9.99
C PHE A 96 5.39 -14.61 8.86
N LEU A 97 5.81 -14.34 7.63
CA LEU A 97 5.14 -14.86 6.44
C LEU A 97 5.59 -16.31 6.23
N HIS A 98 4.65 -17.26 6.22
CA HIS A 98 4.96 -18.67 6.03
C HIS A 98 5.55 -18.91 4.63
N ASP A 99 4.89 -18.43 3.59
CA ASP A 99 5.25 -18.72 2.19
C ASP A 99 6.16 -17.67 1.55
N ALA A 100 7.00 -16.96 2.31
CA ALA A 100 7.73 -15.82 1.72
C ALA A 100 8.79 -16.22 0.68
N ALA A 101 9.18 -17.49 0.62
CA ALA A 101 10.04 -18.02 -0.44
C ALA A 101 9.25 -18.46 -1.69
N GLN A 102 7.91 -18.53 -1.64
CA GLN A 102 7.09 -18.91 -2.78
C GLN A 102 6.95 -17.73 -3.74
N PHE A 103 7.23 -18.01 -5.02
CA PHE A 103 7.14 -17.04 -6.09
C PHE A 103 6.75 -17.75 -7.38
N ASP A 104 5.95 -17.10 -8.23
CA ASP A 104 5.61 -17.60 -9.57
C ASP A 104 6.47 -16.88 -10.61
N PRO A 105 7.70 -17.34 -10.88
CA PRO A 105 8.61 -16.64 -11.77
C PRO A 105 8.14 -16.66 -13.22
N VAL A 106 7.45 -17.72 -13.65
CA VAL A 106 7.01 -17.89 -15.04
C VAL A 106 5.93 -16.85 -15.37
N PHE A 107 5.01 -16.58 -14.44
CA PHE A 107 4.01 -15.52 -14.60
C PHE A 107 4.64 -14.14 -14.86
N PHE A 108 5.78 -13.85 -14.22
CA PHE A 108 6.52 -12.59 -14.40
C PHE A 108 7.57 -12.64 -15.52
N GLY A 109 7.69 -13.75 -16.25
CA GLY A 109 8.71 -13.92 -17.29
C GLY A 109 10.15 -13.99 -16.76
N ILE A 110 10.31 -14.33 -15.48
CA ILE A 110 11.61 -14.48 -14.79
C ILE A 110 12.07 -15.93 -14.90
N SER A 111 13.37 -16.13 -15.16
CA SER A 111 13.93 -17.49 -15.21
C SER A 111 14.05 -18.10 -13.81
N PRO A 112 13.94 -19.43 -13.63
CA PRO A 112 14.11 -20.05 -12.31
C PRO A 112 15.46 -19.76 -11.66
N ARG A 113 16.51 -19.58 -12.46
CA ARG A 113 17.85 -19.21 -11.95
C ARG A 113 17.88 -17.80 -11.39
N GLU A 114 17.20 -16.87 -12.05
CA GLU A 114 17.09 -15.47 -11.60
C GLU A 114 16.20 -15.36 -10.36
N ALA A 115 15.14 -16.17 -10.25
CA ALA A 115 14.29 -16.21 -9.06
C ALA A 115 14.98 -16.76 -7.80
N LEU A 116 16.09 -17.48 -7.95
CA LEU A 116 16.89 -18.06 -6.86
C LEU A 116 18.14 -17.23 -6.50
N ALA A 117 18.50 -16.24 -7.31
CA ALA A 117 19.72 -15.45 -7.18
C ALA A 117 19.51 -14.25 -6.25
#